data_AF-A0A377FT75-F1
#
_entry.id   AF-A0A377FT75-F1
#
_cell.length_a   1.000
_cell.length_b   1.000
_cell.length_c   1.000
_cell.angle_alpha   90.00
_cell.angle_beta   90.00
_cell.angle_gamma   90.00
#
_symmetry.space_group_name_H-M   'P 1'
#
loop_
_entity.id
_entity.type
_entity.pdbx_description
1 polymer ?
#
loop_
_entity_poly.entity_id
_entity_poly.type
_entity_poly.pdbx_seq_one_letter_code
_entity_poly.pdbx_strand_id
1 'polypeptide(L)'
;MSIFWGSTIVALLMGVVASFVRVKASARPTNAKKILIPPLAMSTGMLQFLVPAFRLTWLEVGEALLVGLIFSVFLIKTSNFEKRNGEVYLSRSKAFFIVVFVLLAIRTAMKAFIGAEVNIFATGGLFYLIAWGMIVPWRIAMYQKYKQIMAT
;
A
#
# COMPACT_ATOMS: atom_id res chain seq x y z
N MET A 1 15.63 8.06 -22.66
CA MET A 1 14.54 9.04 -22.43
C MET A 1 13.14 8.43 -22.60
N SER A 2 12.87 7.59 -23.60
CA SER A 2 11.54 6.97 -23.84
C SER A 2 11.06 6.01 -22.73
N ILE A 3 11.95 5.18 -22.18
CA ILE A 3 11.61 4.18 -21.13
C ILE A 3 11.18 4.85 -19.82
N PHE A 4 11.72 6.03 -19.50
CA PHE A 4 11.35 6.80 -18.31
C PHE A 4 9.88 7.18 -18.34
N TRP A 5 9.46 7.90 -19.39
CA TRP A 5 8.08 8.33 -19.58
C TRP A 5 7.11 7.15 -19.66
N GLY A 6 7.47 6.07 -20.38
CA GLY A 6 6.66 4.86 -20.42
C GLY A 6 6.43 4.24 -19.03
N SER A 7 7.50 4.09 -18.22
CA SER A 7 7.39 3.53 -16.87
C SER A 7 6.56 4.40 -15.91
N THR A 8 6.64 5.72 -16.05
CA THR A 8 5.87 6.67 -15.23
C THR A 8 4.39 6.66 -15.60
N ILE A 9 4.07 6.64 -16.89
CA ILE A 9 2.68 6.56 -17.38
C ILE A 9 2.01 5.27 -16.89
N VAL A 10 2.69 4.12 -17.01
CA VAL A 10 2.16 2.84 -16.52
C VAL A 10 1.95 2.88 -15.00
N ALA A 11 2.89 3.44 -14.24
CA ALA A 11 2.74 3.56 -12.79
C ALA A 11 1.56 4.46 -12.38
N LEU A 12 1.36 5.58 -13.07
CA LEU A 12 0.23 6.48 -12.85
C LEU A 12 -1.11 5.78 -13.18
N LEU A 13 -1.19 5.10 -14.32
CA LEU A 13 -2.37 4.33 -14.71
C LEU A 13 -2.71 3.25 -13.69
N MET A 14 -1.71 2.49 -13.21
CA MET A 14 -1.89 1.50 -12.15
C MET A 14 -2.39 2.14 -10.84
N GLY A 15 -1.85 3.29 -10.47
CA GLY A 15 -2.31 4.06 -9.30
C GLY A 15 -3.78 4.48 -9.42
N VAL A 16 -4.19 4.96 -10.60
CA VAL A 16 -5.58 5.34 -10.90
C VAL A 16 -6.51 4.12 -10.87
N VAL A 17 -6.16 3.03 -11.55
CA VAL A 17 -6.97 1.80 -11.57
C VAL A 17 -7.13 1.21 -10.16
N ALA A 18 -6.04 1.07 -9.41
CA ALA A 18 -6.08 0.57 -8.03
C ALA A 18 -6.96 1.47 -7.13
N SER A 19 -6.93 2.78 -7.37
CA SER A 19 -7.76 3.76 -6.70
C SER A 19 -9.24 3.54 -6.97
N PHE A 20 -9.65 3.39 -8.24
CA PHE A 20 -11.03 3.11 -8.63
C PHE A 20 -11.54 1.77 -8.08
N VAL A 21 -10.73 0.71 -8.15
CA VAL A 21 -11.08 -0.61 -7.61
C VAL A 21 -11.38 -0.52 -6.11
N ARG A 22 -10.59 0.26 -5.36
CA ARG A 22 -10.81 0.47 -3.92
C ARG A 22 -12.10 1.22 -3.63
N VAL A 23 -12.43 2.26 -4.41
CA VAL A 23 -13.70 3.01 -4.25
C VAL A 23 -14.89 2.06 -4.43
N LYS A 24 -14.86 1.24 -5.47
CA LYS A 24 -15.92 0.26 -5.76
C LYS A 24 -16.00 -0.84 -4.70
N ALA A 25 -14.85 -1.30 -4.19
CA ALA A 25 -14.79 -2.31 -3.14
C ALA A 25 -15.33 -1.81 -1.79
N SER A 26 -15.20 -0.51 -1.50
CA SER A 26 -15.71 0.10 -0.26
C SER A 26 -17.23 0.22 -0.23
N ALA A 27 -17.90 0.17 -1.39
CA ALA A 27 -19.36 0.19 -1.51
C ALA A 27 -20.03 -1.19 -1.29
N ARG A 28 -19.23 -2.24 -1.03
CA ARG A 28 -19.72 -3.60 -0.77
C ARG A 28 -19.55 -3.95 0.71
N PRO A 29 -20.39 -4.84 1.25
CA PRO A 29 -20.23 -5.32 2.61
C PRO A 29 -18.87 -6.01 2.77
N THR A 30 -18.17 -5.65 3.85
CA THR A 30 -16.86 -6.18 4.21
C THR A 30 -17.00 -7.39 5.12
N ASN A 31 -15.96 -8.24 5.13
CA ASN A 31 -15.89 -9.36 6.05
C ASN A 31 -14.45 -9.58 6.49
N ALA A 32 -14.25 -10.37 7.55
CA ALA A 32 -12.94 -10.72 8.08
C ALA A 32 -11.94 -11.18 6.99
N LYS A 33 -12.39 -12.07 6.08
CA LYS A 33 -11.54 -12.61 5.00
C LYS A 33 -11.08 -11.50 4.05
N LYS A 34 -11.98 -10.62 3.59
CA LYS A 34 -11.67 -9.49 2.70
C LYS A 34 -10.69 -8.50 3.32
N ILE A 35 -10.68 -8.36 4.64
CA ILE A 35 -9.75 -7.47 5.35
C ILE A 35 -8.34 -8.09 5.41
N LEU A 36 -8.23 -9.40 5.63
CA LEU A 36 -6.95 -10.10 5.86
C LEU A 36 -6.30 -10.71 4.61
N ILE A 37 -7.05 -10.93 3.53
CA ILE A 37 -6.50 -11.45 2.27
C ILE A 37 -5.38 -10.57 1.69
N PRO A 38 -5.49 -9.22 1.64
CA PRO A 38 -4.46 -8.38 1.04
C PRO A 38 -3.04 -8.56 1.62
N PRO A 39 -2.80 -8.51 2.96
CA PRO A 39 -1.46 -8.69 3.50
C PRO A 39 -0.92 -10.11 3.27
N LEU A 40 -1.78 -11.13 3.27
CA LEU A 40 -1.37 -12.51 2.93
C LEU A 40 -0.95 -12.61 1.46
N ALA A 41 -1.76 -12.08 0.55
CA ALA A 41 -1.46 -12.06 -0.87
C ALA A 41 -0.22 -11.20 -1.19
N MET A 42 0.00 -10.10 -0.46
CA MET A 42 1.22 -9.32 -0.62
C MET A 42 2.44 -10.09 -0.13
N SER A 43 2.36 -10.85 0.97
CA SER A 43 3.51 -11.57 1.53
C SER A 43 4.14 -12.59 0.58
N THR A 44 3.39 -13.17 -0.37
CA THR A 44 3.98 -14.01 -1.43
C THR A 44 4.92 -13.22 -2.35
N GLY A 45 4.69 -11.92 -2.51
CA GLY A 45 5.58 -11.00 -3.23
C GLY A 45 6.95 -10.81 -2.57
N MET A 46 7.14 -11.21 -1.30
CA MET A 46 8.45 -11.14 -0.63
C MET A 46 9.46 -12.09 -1.26
N LEU A 47 9.01 -13.10 -2.04
CA LEU A 47 9.87 -13.98 -2.81
C LEU A 47 10.78 -13.22 -3.79
N GLN A 48 10.41 -11.99 -4.20
CA GLN A 48 11.25 -11.15 -5.06
C GLN A 48 12.65 -10.91 -4.45
N PHE A 49 12.78 -10.85 -3.11
CA PHE A 49 14.04 -10.60 -2.42
C PHE A 49 15.03 -11.78 -2.47
N LEU A 50 14.59 -12.95 -2.92
CA LEU A 50 15.50 -14.08 -3.19
C LEU A 50 16.43 -13.76 -4.37
N VAL A 51 15.94 -12.96 -5.34
CA VAL A 51 16.68 -12.54 -6.52
C VAL A 51 17.67 -11.42 -6.15
N PRO A 52 18.97 -11.53 -6.49
CA PRO A 52 20.00 -10.56 -6.11
C PRO A 52 19.68 -9.11 -6.49
N ALA A 53 19.00 -8.90 -7.64
CA ALA A 53 18.66 -7.57 -8.14
C ALA A 53 17.69 -6.78 -7.21
N PHE A 54 16.93 -7.47 -6.35
CA PHE A 54 15.96 -6.86 -5.44
C PHE A 54 16.45 -6.76 -4.00
N ARG A 55 17.66 -7.27 -3.70
CA ARG A 55 18.17 -7.27 -2.33
C ARG A 55 18.44 -5.84 -1.87
N LEU A 56 17.94 -5.55 -0.68
CA LEU A 56 18.15 -4.29 0.03
C LEU A 56 19.13 -4.53 1.17
N THR A 57 19.85 -3.50 1.56
CA THR A 57 20.62 -3.50 2.81
C THR A 57 19.66 -3.56 4.01
N TRP A 58 20.12 -4.11 5.13
CA TRP A 58 19.31 -4.17 6.35
C TRP A 58 18.88 -2.79 6.85
N LEU A 59 19.67 -1.75 6.58
CA LEU A 59 19.34 -0.37 6.90
C LEU A 59 18.13 0.10 6.08
N GLU A 60 18.17 -0.06 4.75
CA GLU A 60 17.06 0.28 3.86
C GLU A 60 15.78 -0.49 4.22
N VAL A 61 15.91 -1.75 4.62
CA VAL A 61 14.78 -2.56 5.12
C VAL A 61 14.17 -1.92 6.36
N GLY A 62 14.99 -1.55 7.35
CA GLY A 62 14.55 -0.88 8.57
C GLY A 62 13.85 0.46 8.29
N GLU A 63 14.45 1.30 7.45
CA GLU A 63 13.89 2.60 7.06
C GLU A 63 12.56 2.44 6.33
N ALA A 64 12.47 1.53 5.36
CA ALA A 64 11.25 1.29 4.61
C ALA A 64 10.11 0.77 5.49
N LEU A 65 10.39 -0.15 6.42
CA LEU A 65 9.38 -0.63 7.38
C LEU A 65 8.92 0.48 8.32
N LEU A 66 9.85 1.32 8.80
CA LEU A 66 9.55 2.44 9.69
C LEU A 66 8.65 3.47 8.98
N VAL A 67 9.01 3.86 7.75
CA VAL A 67 8.21 4.76 6.91
C VAL A 67 6.82 4.15 6.65
N GLY A 68 6.75 2.86 6.31
CA GLY A 68 5.49 2.14 6.14
C GLY A 68 4.62 2.17 7.41
N LEU A 69 5.23 1.95 8.57
CA LEU A 69 4.54 1.99 9.87
C LEU A 69 3.99 3.40 10.17
N ILE A 70 4.76 4.47 9.91
CA ILE A 70 4.28 5.85 10.06
C ILE A 70 3.05 6.08 9.19
N PHE A 71 3.10 5.71 7.90
CA PHE A 71 1.95 5.86 7.01
C PHE A 71 0.76 5.02 7.43
N SER A 72 0.99 3.85 8.04
CA SER A 72 -0.09 3.01 8.56
C SER A 72 -0.92 3.72 9.62
N VAL A 73 -0.32 4.54 10.48
CA VAL A 73 -1.02 5.28 11.54
C VAL A 73 -2.07 6.23 10.92
N PHE A 74 -1.70 6.96 9.87
CA PHE A 74 -2.62 7.82 9.14
C PHE A 74 -3.77 7.03 8.51
N LEU A 75 -3.49 5.86 7.94
CA LEU A 75 -4.50 4.98 7.34
C LEU A 75 -5.46 4.42 8.40
N ILE A 76 -4.94 4.01 9.57
CA ILE A 76 -5.74 3.48 10.68
C ILE A 76 -6.69 4.54 11.22
N LYS A 77 -6.19 5.77 11.42
CA LYS A 77 -6.97 6.89 11.95
C LYS A 77 -8.12 7.29 11.03
N THR A 78 -7.88 7.24 9.71
CA THR A 78 -8.87 7.64 8.70
C THR A 78 -9.76 6.48 8.21
N SER A 79 -9.52 5.25 8.66
CA SER A 79 -10.33 4.08 8.30
C SER A 79 -11.29 3.73 9.42
N ASN A 80 -12.57 3.92 9.16
CA ASN A 80 -13.67 3.55 10.07
C ASN A 80 -14.65 2.62 9.36
N PHE A 81 -15.53 2.01 10.13
CA PHE A 81 -16.56 1.11 9.65
C PHE A 81 -17.92 1.63 10.06
N GLU A 82 -18.91 1.41 9.21
CA GLU A 82 -20.29 1.82 9.42
C GLU A 82 -21.19 0.59 9.30
N LYS A 83 -22.08 0.37 10.27
CA LYS A 83 -23.08 -0.72 10.24
C LYS A 83 -24.33 -0.18 9.56
N ARG A 84 -24.71 -0.75 8.41
CA ARG A 84 -25.91 -0.36 7.66
C ARG A 84 -26.70 -1.62 7.31
N ASN A 85 -27.98 -1.66 7.69
CA ASN A 85 -28.89 -2.78 7.42
C ASN A 85 -28.36 -4.15 7.88
N GLY A 86 -27.69 -4.22 9.04
CA GLY A 86 -27.11 -5.46 9.57
C GLY A 86 -25.77 -5.87 8.93
N GLU A 87 -25.29 -5.15 7.92
CA GLU A 87 -24.00 -5.41 7.27
C GLU A 87 -22.97 -4.33 7.62
N VAL A 88 -21.69 -4.71 7.65
CA VAL A 88 -20.58 -3.80 7.96
C VAL A 88 -19.94 -3.30 6.67
N TYR A 89 -19.88 -1.98 6.50
CA TYR A 89 -19.29 -1.30 5.36
C TYR A 89 -18.01 -0.57 5.77
N LEU A 90 -17.09 -0.42 4.81
CA LEU A 90 -15.86 0.34 5.02
C LEU A 90 -16.09 1.82 4.68
N SER A 91 -15.88 2.72 5.64
CA SER A 91 -15.90 4.16 5.39
C SER A 91 -14.67 4.54 4.55
N ARG A 92 -14.87 5.36 3.52
CA ARG A 92 -13.83 5.66 2.52
C ARG A 92 -12.69 6.47 3.14
N SER A 93 -11.51 5.86 3.33
CA SER A 93 -10.30 6.57 3.73
C SER A 93 -9.71 7.34 2.54
N LYS A 94 -9.75 8.68 2.59
CA LYS A 94 -9.07 9.57 1.62
C LYS A 94 -7.53 9.50 1.74
N ALA A 95 -7.01 9.11 2.91
CA ALA A 95 -5.58 9.05 3.17
C ALA A 95 -4.85 8.01 2.30
N PHE A 96 -5.53 6.95 1.86
CA PHE A 96 -4.92 5.99 0.96
C PHE A 96 -4.47 6.61 -0.36
N PHE A 97 -5.29 7.48 -0.95
CA PHE A 97 -4.93 8.16 -2.18
C PHE A 97 -3.71 9.05 -1.96
N ILE A 98 -3.70 9.81 -0.86
CA ILE A 98 -2.57 10.67 -0.49
C ILE A 98 -1.29 9.85 -0.42
N VAL A 99 -1.28 8.72 0.29
CA VAL A 99 -0.08 7.87 0.41
C VAL A 99 0.38 7.35 -0.95
N VAL A 100 -0.53 6.84 -1.79
CA VAL A 100 -0.18 6.32 -3.12
C VAL A 100 0.42 7.41 -4.01
N PHE A 101 -0.21 8.59 -4.08
CA PHE A 101 0.27 9.69 -4.92
C PHE A 101 1.56 10.32 -4.38
N VAL A 102 1.73 10.44 -3.06
CA VAL A 102 2.98 10.92 -2.44
C VAL A 102 4.13 9.95 -2.75
N LEU A 103 3.93 8.64 -2.59
CA LEU A 103 4.96 7.64 -2.92
C LEU A 103 5.30 7.67 -4.41
N LEU A 104 4.30 7.80 -5.30
CA LEU A 104 4.54 7.94 -6.75
C LEU A 104 5.29 9.23 -7.09
N ALA A 105 4.97 10.34 -6.43
CA ALA A 105 5.65 11.63 -6.63
C ALA A 105 7.11 11.55 -6.17
N ILE A 106 7.38 11.03 -4.97
CA ILE A 106 8.73 10.82 -4.44
C ILE A 106 9.53 9.91 -5.39
N ARG A 107 8.94 8.80 -5.84
CA ARG A 107 9.56 7.88 -6.80
C ARG A 107 9.97 8.59 -8.09
N THR A 108 9.06 9.38 -8.65
CA THR A 108 9.26 10.07 -9.93
C THR A 108 10.32 11.17 -9.79
N ALA A 109 10.29 11.92 -8.69
CA ALA A 109 11.27 12.94 -8.36
C ALA A 109 12.67 12.34 -8.16
N MET A 110 12.80 11.27 -7.37
CA MET A 110 14.10 10.58 -7.19
C MET A 110 14.69 10.16 -8.54
N LYS A 111 13.90 9.52 -9.40
CA LYS A 111 14.35 9.08 -10.72
C LYS A 111 14.67 10.24 -11.68
N ALA A 112 14.04 11.40 -11.49
CA ALA A 112 14.28 12.60 -12.30
C ALA A 112 15.52 13.40 -11.86
N PHE A 113 15.76 13.52 -10.55
CA PHE A 113 16.85 14.36 -9.99
C PHE A 113 18.16 13.59 -9.76
N ILE A 114 18.11 12.32 -9.36
CA ILE A 114 19.30 11.53 -9.00
C ILE A 114 19.94 10.84 -10.23
N GLY A 115 19.30 10.93 -11.40
CA GLY A 115 19.80 10.33 -12.63
C GLY A 115 19.55 8.81 -12.71
N ALA A 116 19.81 8.25 -13.90
CA ALA A 116 19.45 6.88 -14.29
C ALA A 116 20.19 5.75 -13.55
N GLU A 117 21.02 6.06 -12.55
CA GLU A 117 21.80 5.07 -11.79
C GLU A 117 21.01 4.36 -10.69
N VAL A 118 19.80 4.84 -10.38
CA VAL A 118 18.96 4.17 -9.39
C VAL A 118 18.45 2.84 -9.96
N ASN A 119 18.92 1.72 -9.40
CA ASN A 119 18.52 0.39 -9.80
C ASN A 119 16.99 0.22 -9.66
N ILE A 120 16.33 -0.02 -10.79
CA ILE A 120 14.87 -0.13 -10.90
C ILE A 120 14.33 -1.25 -10.00
N PHE A 121 15.08 -2.34 -9.86
CA PHE A 121 14.71 -3.50 -9.07
C PHE A 121 14.83 -3.24 -7.57
N ALA A 122 15.96 -2.68 -7.11
CA ALA A 122 16.14 -2.29 -5.70
C ALA A 122 15.09 -1.24 -5.28
N THR A 123 14.85 -0.23 -6.10
CA THR A 123 13.82 0.78 -5.86
C THR A 123 12.43 0.14 -5.78
N GLY A 124 12.11 -0.78 -6.68
CA GLY A 124 10.87 -1.55 -6.66
C GLY A 124 10.69 -2.32 -5.36
N GLY A 125 11.74 -3.00 -4.90
CA GLY A 125 11.78 -3.71 -3.63
C GLY A 125 11.55 -2.78 -2.43
N LEU A 126 12.16 -1.59 -2.43
CA LEU A 126 12.01 -0.59 -1.36
C LEU A 126 10.56 -0.10 -1.26
N PHE A 127 9.96 0.33 -2.37
CA PHE A 127 8.56 0.77 -2.39
C PHE A 127 7.60 -0.36 -2.05
N TYR A 128 7.90 -1.59 -2.47
CA TYR A 128 7.13 -2.76 -2.07
C TYR A 128 7.21 -2.99 -0.55
N LEU A 129 8.39 -2.86 0.06
CA LEU A 129 8.58 -3.06 1.49
C LEU A 129 7.88 -1.97 2.32
N ILE A 130 7.93 -0.71 1.89
CA ILE A 130 7.13 0.39 2.47
C ILE A 130 5.64 0.03 2.39
N ALA A 131 5.19 -0.43 1.22
CA ALA A 131 3.79 -0.80 1.00
C ALA A 131 3.35 -1.99 1.87
N TRP A 132 4.24 -2.95 2.10
CA TRP A 132 3.99 -4.08 2.99
C TRP A 132 3.98 -3.62 4.47
N GLY A 133 4.96 -2.82 4.87
CA GLY A 133 5.06 -2.23 6.20
C GLY A 133 3.87 -1.35 6.57
N MET A 134 3.23 -0.69 5.60
CA MET A 134 1.99 0.06 5.83
C MET A 134 0.73 -0.82 5.87
N ILE A 135 0.62 -1.83 4.99
CA ILE A 135 -0.64 -2.58 4.81
C ILE A 135 -0.91 -3.55 5.96
N VAL A 136 0.14 -4.20 6.49
CA VAL A 136 0.01 -5.20 7.55
C VAL A 136 -0.59 -4.60 8.82
N PRO A 137 0.03 -3.60 9.48
CA PRO A 137 -0.53 -2.98 10.67
C PRO A 137 -1.91 -2.36 10.42
N TRP A 138 -2.09 -1.72 9.25
CA TRP A 138 -3.36 -1.09 8.92
C TRP A 138 -4.51 -2.10 8.79
N ARG A 139 -4.30 -3.24 8.11
CA ARG A 139 -5.33 -4.28 7.96
C ARG A 139 -5.60 -5.03 9.25
N ILE A 140 -4.58 -5.24 10.10
CA ILE A 140 -4.75 -5.82 11.43
C ILE A 140 -5.64 -4.92 12.30
N ALA A 141 -5.35 -3.62 12.35
CA ALA A 141 -6.16 -2.66 13.11
C ALA A 141 -7.60 -2.57 12.57
N MET A 142 -7.78 -2.63 11.25
CA MET A 142 -9.10 -2.72 10.65
C MET A 142 -9.87 -3.98 11.07
N TYR A 143 -9.20 -5.14 11.14
CA TYR A 143 -9.81 -6.38 11.58
C TYR A 143 -10.25 -6.33 13.06
N GLN A 144 -9.45 -5.68 13.92
CA GLN A 144 -9.82 -5.44 15.32
C GLN A 144 -11.07 -4.56 15.44
N LYS A 145 -11.11 -3.42 14.73
CA LYS A 145 -12.30 -2.54 14.67
C LYS A 145 -13.54 -3.28 14.14
N TYR A 146 -13.37 -4.13 13.12
CA TYR A 146 -14.46 -4.95 12.58
C TYR A 146 -15.01 -5.94 13.63
N LYS A 147 -14.13 -6.61 14.39
CA LYS A 147 -14.54 -7.50 15.50
C LYS A 147 -15.32 -6.76 16.58
N GLN A 148 -14.89 -5.55 16.95
CA GLN A 148 -15.58 -4.73 17.95
C GLN A 148 -17.02 -4.38 17.52
N ILE A 149 -17.20 -3.98 16.26
CA ILE A 149 -18.54 -3.64 15.72
C ILE A 149 -19.43 -4.87 15.54
N MET A 150 -18.85 -6.05 15.26
CA MET A 150 -19.62 -7.30 15.19
C MET A 150 -20.03 -7.82 16.57
N ALA A 151 -19.25 -7.52 17.62
CA ALA A 151 -19.57 -7.88 18.99
C ALA A 151 -20.64 -6.96 19.63
N THR A 152 -21.03 -5.88 18.94
CA THR A 152 -22.07 -4.92 19.36
C THR A 152 -23.34 -5.08 18.51
#